data_AF-W6TMG4-F1
#
_entry.id   AF-W6TMG4-F1
#
_cell.length_a   1.000
_cell.length_b   1.000
_cell.length_c   1.000
_cell.angle_alpha   90.00
_cell.angle_beta   90.00
_cell.angle_gamma   90.00
#
_symmetry.space_group_name_H-M   'P 1'
#
loop_
_entity.id
_entity.type
_entity.pdbx_description
1 polymer ?
#
loop_
_entity_poly.entity_id
_entity_poly.type
_entity_poly.pdbx_seq_one_letter_code
_entity_poly.pdbx_strand_id
1 'polypeptide(L)'
;MNIYGSDKPDTRYELLIQDMSKALKQSPFDVFKDTLQNKGTIKALIIKNQAHNFSRSKINSLEEHAKLYKARTLYFTKIENNEFTGGIAKFINPIKKL
;
A
#
# COMPACT_ATOMS: atom_id res chain seq x y z
N MET A 1 7.39 -16.36 -3.16
CA MET A 1 7.46 -15.17 -2.27
C MET A 1 6.57 -14.00 -2.69
N ASN A 2 6.38 -13.72 -4.00
CA ASN A 2 5.69 -12.49 -4.46
C ASN A 2 4.21 -12.32 -4.05
N ILE A 3 3.54 -13.39 -3.64
CA ILE A 3 2.11 -13.40 -3.34
C ILE A 3 1.84 -13.16 -1.85
N TYR A 4 2.62 -13.77 -0.95
CA TYR A 4 2.39 -13.69 0.50
C TYR A 4 3.54 -13.05 1.28
N GLY A 5 4.68 -12.79 0.64
CA GLY A 5 5.87 -12.24 1.31
C GLY A 5 6.56 -13.20 2.26
N SER A 6 6.13 -14.46 2.31
CA SER A 6 6.67 -15.51 3.17
C SER A 6 7.00 -16.77 2.36
N ASP A 7 8.01 -17.52 2.81
CA ASP A 7 8.33 -18.87 2.34
C ASP A 7 7.36 -19.92 2.91
N LYS A 8 6.76 -19.62 4.07
CA LYS A 8 5.74 -20.41 4.77
C LYS A 8 4.47 -19.55 4.90
N PRO A 9 3.71 -19.39 3.80
CA PRO A 9 2.53 -18.56 3.81
C PRO A 9 1.40 -19.20 4.60
N ASP A 10 0.64 -18.38 5.32
CA ASP A 10 -0.67 -18.79 5.83
C ASP A 10 -1.71 -18.54 4.72
N THR A 11 -2.24 -19.62 4.15
CA THR A 11 -3.15 -19.58 3.00
C THR A 11 -4.62 -19.45 3.40
N ARG A 12 -4.93 -19.41 4.70
CA ARG A 12 -6.31 -19.29 5.19
C ARG A 12 -6.92 -17.92 4.90
N TYR A 13 -6.08 -16.92 4.66
CA TYR A 13 -6.50 -15.54 4.42
C TYR A 13 -6.09 -15.09 3.02
N GLU A 14 -7.01 -14.49 2.28
CA GLU A 14 -6.79 -13.96 0.93
C GLU A 14 -6.15 -12.55 0.93
N LEU A 15 -5.14 -12.34 1.77
CA LEU A 15 -4.37 -11.09 1.86
C LEU A 15 -3.15 -11.12 0.95
N LEU A 16 -3.41 -11.22 -0.35
CA LEU A 16 -2.37 -11.31 -1.36
C LEU A 16 -1.69 -9.94 -1.56
N ILE A 17 -0.37 -9.97 -1.70
CA ILE A 17 0.45 -8.85 -2.12
C ILE A 17 0.21 -8.61 -3.61
N GLN A 18 -0.15 -7.38 -3.95
CA GLN A 18 -0.44 -6.95 -5.31
C GLN A 18 0.63 -6.00 -5.80
N ASP A 19 1.10 -6.22 -7.03
CA ASP A 19 2.08 -5.33 -7.65
C ASP A 19 1.38 -4.12 -8.29
N MET A 20 1.66 -2.94 -7.76
CA MET A 20 1.06 -1.68 -8.18
C MET A 20 2.00 -0.88 -9.09
N SER A 21 3.18 -1.41 -9.42
CA SER A 21 4.23 -0.69 -10.16
C SER A 21 3.74 -0.17 -11.53
N LYS A 22 2.93 -0.98 -12.23
CA LYS A 22 2.35 -0.59 -13.53
C LYS A 22 1.33 0.53 -13.40
N ALA A 23 0.43 0.43 -12.42
CA ALA A 23 -0.63 1.42 -12.19
C ALA A 23 -0.07 2.76 -11.69
N LEU A 24 0.99 2.72 -10.88
CA LEU A 24 1.58 3.90 -10.27
C LEU A 24 2.76 4.49 -11.06
N LYS A 25 3.03 3.97 -12.27
CA LYS A 25 4.13 4.42 -13.13
C LYS A 25 4.05 5.91 -13.49
N GLN A 26 2.83 6.43 -13.62
CA GLN A 26 2.55 7.84 -13.94
C GLN A 26 2.15 8.65 -12.69
N SER A 27 2.43 8.13 -11.48
CA SER A 27 2.10 8.85 -10.26
C SER A 27 2.91 10.13 -10.14
N PRO A 28 2.28 11.26 -9.74
CA PRO A 28 3.00 12.48 -9.42
C PRO A 28 3.70 12.40 -8.05
N PHE A 29 3.65 11.27 -7.36
CA PHE A 29 4.30 11.08 -6.07
C PHE A 29 5.77 10.71 -6.26
N ASP A 30 6.67 11.64 -5.93
CA ASP A 30 8.12 11.49 -6.18
C ASP A 30 8.68 10.18 -5.61
N VAL A 31 8.23 9.75 -4.42
CA VAL A 31 8.68 8.48 -3.82
C VAL A 31 8.42 7.28 -4.74
N PHE A 32 7.25 7.23 -5.40
CA PHE A 32 6.93 6.15 -6.33
C PHE A 32 7.76 6.24 -7.59
N LYS A 33 7.93 7.45 -8.12
CA LYS A 33 8.76 7.71 -9.29
C LYS A 33 10.20 7.26 -9.05
N ASP A 34 10.79 7.68 -7.93
CA ASP A 34 12.16 7.34 -7.54
C ASP A 34 12.31 5.84 -7.32
N THR A 35 11.33 5.20 -6.66
CA THR A 35 11.34 3.74 -6.44
C THR A 35 11.39 2.99 -7.77
N LEU A 36 10.56 3.38 -8.75
CA LEU A 36 10.49 2.73 -10.05
C LEU A 36 11.73 3.02 -10.92
N GLN A 37 12.28 4.24 -10.86
CA GLN A 37 13.52 4.59 -11.55
C GLN A 37 14.72 3.78 -11.06
N ASN A 38 14.77 3.50 -9.75
CA ASN A 38 15.82 2.69 -9.12
C ASN A 38 15.58 1.17 -9.26
N LYS A 39 14.77 0.74 -10.24
CA LYS A 39 14.39 -0.67 -10.49
C LYS A 39 13.74 -1.36 -9.27
N GLY A 40 13.16 -0.59 -8.35
CA GLY A 40 12.35 -1.10 -7.26
C GLY A 40 10.95 -1.50 -7.71
N THR A 41 10.15 -2.00 -6.77
CA THR A 41 8.76 -2.40 -7.01
C THR A 41 7.85 -1.75 -5.99
N ILE A 42 6.65 -1.34 -6.40
CA ILE A 42 5.61 -0.86 -5.51
C ILE A 42 4.60 -1.98 -5.31
N LYS A 43 4.44 -2.43 -4.08
CA LYS A 43 3.53 -3.52 -3.71
C LYS A 43 2.57 -3.06 -2.64
N ALA A 44 1.34 -3.57 -2.68
CA ALA A 44 0.27 -3.21 -1.75
C ALA A 44 -0.47 -4.43 -1.23
N LEU A 45 -0.98 -4.33 0.00
CA LEU A 45 -1.98 -5.23 0.56
C LEU A 45 -3.35 -4.55 0.50
N ILE A 46 -4.34 -5.19 -0.13
CA ILE A 46 -5.69 -4.65 -0.22
C ILE A 46 -6.58 -5.33 0.81
N ILE A 47 -7.03 -4.55 1.79
CA ILE A 47 -7.93 -5.02 2.84
C ILE A 47 -9.34 -4.55 2.51
N LYS A 48 -10.10 -5.41 1.82
CA LYS A 48 -11.46 -5.11 1.34
C LYS A 48 -12.41 -4.87 2.50
N ASN A 49 -13.31 -3.89 2.36
CA ASN A 49 -14.41 -3.59 3.29
C ASN A 49 -14.00 -3.22 4.73
N GLN A 50 -12.72 -2.89 4.97
CA GLN A 50 -12.21 -2.63 6.32
C GLN A 50 -11.76 -1.18 6.56
N ALA A 51 -12.02 -0.24 5.65
CA ALA A 51 -11.56 1.16 5.78
C ALA A 51 -11.94 1.81 7.14
N HIS A 52 -13.15 1.54 7.63
CA HIS A 52 -13.65 2.02 8.92
C HIS A 52 -12.88 1.46 10.14
N ASN A 53 -12.29 0.26 10.01
CA ASN A 53 -11.56 -0.42 11.07
C ASN A 53 -10.09 0.00 11.22
N PHE A 54 -9.62 0.96 10.41
CA PHE A 54 -8.27 1.51 10.48
C PHE A 54 -8.28 2.97 10.95
N SER A 55 -8.27 3.20 12.26
CA SER A 55 -8.07 4.54 12.82
C SER A 55 -6.65 5.06 12.52
N ARG A 56 -6.43 6.37 12.64
CA ARG A 56 -5.09 6.97 12.50
C ARG A 56 -4.08 6.35 13.46
N SER A 57 -4.48 6.14 14.71
CA SER A 57 -3.64 5.51 15.73
C SER A 57 -3.24 4.08 15.33
N LYS A 58 -4.20 3.28 14.86
CA LYS A 58 -3.93 1.90 14.41
C LYS A 58 -2.96 1.86 13.22
N ILE A 59 -3.10 2.79 12.28
CA ILE A 59 -2.18 2.90 11.14
C ILE A 59 -0.77 3.26 11.60
N ASN A 60 -0.63 4.22 12.52
CA ASN A 60 0.67 4.56 13.09
C ASN A 60 1.31 3.34 13.77
N SER A 61 0.54 2.56 14.54
CA SER A 61 1.06 1.32 15.16
C SER A 61 1.54 0.31 14.12
N LEU A 62 0.86 0.19 12.97
CA LEU A 62 1.30 -0.68 11.88
C LEU A 62 2.58 -0.16 11.20
N GLU A 63 2.71 1.15 11.04
CA GLU A 63 3.93 1.75 10.51
C GLU A 63 5.12 1.50 11.42
N GLU A 64 4.96 1.72 12.73
CA GLU A 64 6.01 1.41 13.72
C GLU A 64 6.36 -0.08 13.72
N HIS A 65 5.36 -0.96 13.61
CA HIS A 65 5.61 -2.39 13.49
C HIS A 65 6.39 -2.72 12.20
N ALA A 66 6.05 -2.11 11.07
CA ALA A 66 6.78 -2.32 9.82
C ALA A 66 8.25 -1.86 9.90
N LYS A 67 8.53 -0.78 10.65
CA LYS A 67 9.91 -0.30 10.89
C LYS A 67 10.77 -1.31 11.64
N LEU A 68 10.19 -2.13 12.53
CA LEU A 68 10.91 -3.24 13.18
C LEU A 68 11.48 -4.23 12.15
N TYR A 69 10.81 -4.38 11.00
CA TYR A 69 11.23 -5.20 9.87
C TYR A 69 12.00 -4.40 8.81
N LYS A 70 12.63 -3.29 9.22
CA LYS A 70 13.49 -2.43 8.37
C LYS A 70 12.75 -1.73 7.23
N ALA A 71 11.42 -1.67 7.26
CA ALA A 71 10.70 -0.79 6.36
C ALA A 71 11.01 0.68 6.71
N ARG A 72 11.32 1.49 5.71
CA ARG A 72 11.58 2.93 5.94
C ARG A 72 10.31 3.70 6.28
N THR A 73 9.21 3.39 5.59
CA THR A 73 7.92 4.07 5.72
C THR A 73 6.82 3.13 5.24
N LEU A 74 5.63 3.23 5.82
CA LEU A 74 4.41 2.55 5.37
C LEU A 74 3.43 3.57 4.80
N TYR A 75 3.21 3.54 3.49
CA TYR A 75 2.18 4.36 2.86
C TYR A 75 0.82 3.67 2.94
N PHE A 76 -0.22 4.45 3.20
CA PHE A 76 -1.59 3.97 3.21
C PHE A 76 -2.52 4.96 2.52
N THR A 77 -3.65 4.44 2.08
CA THR A 77 -4.83 5.21 1.72
C THR A 77 -6.04 4.33 2.00
N LYS A 78 -7.20 4.94 2.20
CA LYS A 78 -8.48 4.26 2.36
C LYS A 78 -9.34 4.53 1.15
N ILE A 79 -10.30 3.65 0.91
CA ILE A 79 -11.37 3.89 -0.06
C ILE A 79 -12.67 3.98 0.74
N GLU A 80 -13.29 5.15 0.73
CA GLU A 80 -14.56 5.44 1.38
C GLU A 80 -15.46 6.14 0.35
N ASN A 81 -16.70 5.67 0.19
CA ASN A 81 -17.63 6.21 -0.83
C ASN A 81 -17.03 6.30 -2.24
N ASN A 82 -16.26 5.29 -2.64
CA ASN A 82 -15.50 5.24 -3.91
C ASN A 82 -14.46 6.36 -4.08
N GLU A 83 -14.04 7.03 -3.01
CA GLU A 83 -12.98 8.04 -3.04
C GLU A 83 -11.80 7.63 -2.18
N PHE A 84 -10.59 7.98 -2.64
CA PHE A 84 -9.42 7.77 -1.82
C PHE A 84 -9.35 8.84 -0.72
N THR A 85 -9.24 8.40 0.53
CA THR A 85 -9.12 9.25 1.71
C THR A 85 -7.89 8.88 2.54
N GLY A 86 -7.34 9.86 3.25
CA GLY A 86 -6.19 9.66 4.16
C GLY A 86 -4.85 9.33 3.49
N GLY A 87 -3.77 9.57 4.24
CA GLY A 87 -2.41 9.23 3.83
C GLY A 87 -2.02 9.82 2.47
N ILE A 88 -1.72 8.97 1.49
CA ILE A 88 -1.29 9.37 0.14
C ILE A 88 -2.45 9.65 -0.83
N ALA A 89 -3.71 9.69 -0.35
CA ALA A 89 -4.91 9.87 -1.19
C ALA A 89 -4.80 10.99 -2.24
N LYS A 90 -4.26 12.15 -1.85
CA LYS A 90 -4.08 13.31 -2.75
C LYS A 90 -3.24 13.00 -4.00
N PHE A 91 -2.34 12.02 -3.90
CA PHE A 91 -1.48 11.61 -5.00
C PHE A 91 -2.06 10.45 -5.82
N ILE A 92 -3.02 9.71 -5.26
CA ILE A 92 -3.69 8.58 -5.93
C ILE A 92 -4.91 9.05 -6.73
N ASN A 93 -5.71 9.97 -6.17
CA ASN A 93 -6.93 10.48 -6.82
C ASN A 93 -6.74 10.98 -8.27
N PRO A 94 -5.63 11.64 -8.66
CA PRO A 94 -5.41 12.05 -10.04
C PRO A 94 -5.20 10.90 -11.04
N ILE A 95 -4.86 9.70 -10.55
CA ILE A 95 -4.48 8.52 -11.35
C ILE A 95 -5.61 7.48 -11.35
N LYS A 96 -6.85 7.88 -11.01
CA LYS A 96 -8.03 7.02 -10.78
C LYS A 96 -8.58 6.38 -12.08
N LYS A 97 -7.71 5.71 -12.83
CA LYS A 97 -7.99 4.74 -13.91
C LYS A 97 -7.56 3.34 -13.45
N LEU A 98 -7.96 2.95 -12.24
CA LEU A 98 -7.78 1.60 -11.69
C LEU A 98 -9.12 0.87 -11.72
#